data_AF-F9T714-F1
#
_entry.id   AF-F9T714-F1
#
_cell.length_a   1.000
_cell.length_b   1.000
_cell.length_c   1.000
_cell.angle_alpha   90.00
_cell.angle_beta   90.00
_cell.angle_gamma   90.00
#
_symmetry.space_group_name_H-M   'P 1'
#
loop_
_entity.id
_entity.type
_entity.pdbx_description
1 polymer ?
#
loop_
_entity_poly.entity_id
_entity_poly.type
_entity_poly.pdbx_seq_one_letter_code
_entity_poly.pdbx_strand_id
1 'polypeptide(L)'
;MHHAISFQSELNDFLICTPRKKSLKHQLISVKQGLVLIKLGKLEYAVEAGQSFWLPFDTLTSLTYTPNTIVNSVSVSSRVVAPFPKQGGYIQAEELLSALLNRLELHNGHRERQVDLLKVVQIELTTLKPELKETRYTKQINQWRADKESALSNELKLVLRVREANKQMQSGKKRPMVVESLFEGNDALLASLEQAILGRELT
;
A
#
# COMPACT_ATOMS: atom_id res chain seq x y z
N MET A 1 -21.60 1.33 9.28
CA MET A 1 -22.20 2.39 8.43
C MET A 1 -21.39 2.52 7.15
N HIS A 2 -22.03 2.59 5.98
CA HIS A 2 -21.33 2.87 4.71
C HIS A 2 -21.37 4.37 4.42
N HIS A 3 -20.29 5.09 4.72
CA HIS A 3 -20.18 6.52 4.46
C HIS A 3 -19.86 6.81 2.97
N ALA A 4 -20.33 7.96 2.48
CA ALA A 4 -20.04 8.46 1.13
C ALA A 4 -18.54 8.73 0.92
N ILE A 5 -17.88 9.29 1.92
CA ILE A 5 -16.43 9.53 1.94
C ILE A 5 -15.90 9.30 3.36
N SER A 6 -14.72 8.70 3.51
CA SER A 6 -14.07 8.44 4.81
C SER A 6 -12.57 8.68 4.75
N PHE A 7 -12.01 9.15 5.85
CA PHE A 7 -10.57 9.25 6.07
C PHE A 7 -10.16 8.27 7.16
N GLN A 8 -8.96 7.71 7.02
CA GLN A 8 -8.33 6.90 8.04
C GLN A 8 -6.82 7.13 8.00
N SER A 9 -6.22 7.29 9.17
CA SER A 9 -4.77 7.17 9.33
C SER A 9 -4.47 5.83 10.00
N GLU A 10 -3.60 5.04 9.39
CA GLU A 10 -3.26 3.68 9.82
C GLU A 10 -1.75 3.49 9.93
N LEU A 11 -1.33 2.91 11.06
CA LEU A 11 -0.01 2.32 11.23
C LEU A 11 -0.11 0.83 10.89
N ASN A 12 0.76 0.38 9.99
CA ASN A 12 0.94 -1.02 9.65
C ASN A 12 2.27 -1.48 10.25
N ASP A 13 2.22 -2.05 11.45
CA ASP A 13 3.42 -2.52 12.17
C ASP A 13 4.13 -3.64 11.42
N PHE A 14 3.34 -4.51 10.78
CA PHE A 14 3.80 -5.68 10.05
C PHE A 14 3.57 -5.57 8.54
N LEU A 15 4.17 -6.47 7.79
CA LEU A 15 3.95 -6.65 6.37
C LEU A 15 2.52 -7.15 6.12
N ILE A 16 1.73 -6.33 5.45
CA ILE A 16 0.35 -6.66 5.06
C ILE A 16 0.29 -6.79 3.54
N CYS A 17 -0.20 -7.93 3.05
CA CYS A 17 -0.47 -8.15 1.63
C CYS A 17 -1.98 -8.39 1.43
N THR A 18 -2.65 -7.48 0.73
CA THR A 18 -4.08 -7.64 0.44
C THR A 18 -4.29 -8.53 -0.79
N PRO A 19 -5.40 -9.29 -0.87
CA PRO A 19 -5.72 -10.07 -2.04
C PRO A 19 -6.01 -9.15 -3.24
N ARG A 20 -5.68 -9.63 -4.44
CA ARG A 20 -5.98 -8.90 -5.68
C ARG A 20 -7.48 -8.93 -5.95
N LYS A 21 -8.14 -7.78 -5.82
CA LYS A 21 -9.58 -7.63 -6.03
C LYS A 21 -9.93 -6.29 -6.66
N LYS A 22 -11.11 -6.22 -7.29
CA LYS A 22 -11.66 -4.96 -7.78
C LYS A 22 -12.00 -4.06 -6.59
N SER A 23 -11.52 -2.82 -6.62
CA SER A 23 -11.83 -1.85 -5.57
C SER A 23 -13.31 -1.47 -5.63
N LEU A 24 -13.99 -1.52 -4.49
CA LEU A 24 -15.38 -1.11 -4.36
C LEU A 24 -15.56 0.39 -4.16
N LYS A 25 -14.45 1.12 -4.00
CA LYS A 25 -14.38 2.55 -3.71
C LYS A 25 -13.28 3.20 -4.52
N HIS A 26 -13.39 4.50 -4.75
CA HIS A 26 -12.19 5.28 -5.07
C HIS A 26 -11.34 5.41 -3.81
N GLN A 27 -10.02 5.45 -3.96
CA GLN A 27 -9.10 5.57 -2.84
C GLN A 27 -7.92 6.48 -3.19
N LEU A 28 -7.69 7.49 -2.36
CA LEU A 28 -6.40 8.19 -2.29
C LEU A 28 -5.59 7.55 -1.17
N ILE A 29 -4.36 7.15 -1.45
CA ILE A 29 -3.40 6.64 -0.47
C ILE A 29 -2.24 7.63 -0.43
N SER A 30 -1.94 8.18 0.75
CA SER A 30 -0.80 9.06 0.98
C SER A 30 0.13 8.43 2.01
N VAL A 31 1.38 8.21 1.65
CA VAL A 31 2.36 7.54 2.50
C VAL A 31 3.10 8.59 3.33
N LYS A 32 2.95 8.50 4.64
CA LYS A 32 3.63 9.41 5.59
C LYS A 32 5.00 8.86 5.97
N GLN A 33 5.08 7.55 6.15
CA GLN A 33 6.29 6.82 6.49
C GLN A 33 6.24 5.43 5.87
N GLY A 34 7.40 4.89 5.49
CA GLY A 34 7.52 3.53 4.95
C GLY A 34 7.25 3.47 3.46
N LEU A 35 6.70 2.33 3.01
CA LEU A 35 6.54 2.00 1.60
C LEU A 35 5.25 1.22 1.37
N VAL A 36 4.51 1.62 0.34
CA VAL A 36 3.35 0.89 -0.16
C VAL A 36 3.61 0.44 -1.59
N LEU A 37 3.38 -0.85 -1.86
CA LEU A 37 3.42 -1.40 -3.22
C LEU A 37 2.00 -1.60 -3.72
N ILE A 38 1.67 -0.95 -4.84
CA ILE A 38 0.35 -0.98 -5.44
C ILE A 38 0.43 -1.76 -6.74
N LYS A 39 -0.14 -2.96 -6.77
CA LYS A 39 -0.14 -3.81 -7.96
C LYS A 39 -1.27 -3.42 -8.91
N LEU A 40 -0.93 -2.87 -10.06
CA LEU A 40 -1.88 -2.58 -11.14
C LEU A 40 -1.44 -3.25 -12.43
N GLY A 41 -2.33 -4.07 -13.01
CA GLY A 41 -1.99 -4.85 -14.19
C GLY A 41 -0.86 -5.84 -13.91
N LYS A 42 0.30 -5.64 -14.54
CA LYS A 42 1.50 -6.47 -14.39
C LYS A 42 2.54 -5.86 -13.44
N LEU A 43 2.43 -4.57 -13.13
CA LEU A 43 3.44 -3.81 -12.39
C LEU A 43 3.03 -3.59 -10.93
N GLU A 44 4.03 -3.52 -10.06
CA GLU A 44 3.91 -3.04 -8.67
C GLU A 44 4.53 -1.66 -8.54
N TYR A 45 3.69 -0.64 -8.37
CA TYR A 45 4.11 0.75 -8.21
C TYR A 45 4.54 0.99 -6.77
N ALA A 46 5.75 1.54 -6.60
CA ALA A 46 6.35 1.80 -5.30
C ALA A 46 6.01 3.22 -4.86
N VAL A 47 5.21 3.36 -3.80
CA VAL A 47 4.78 4.64 -3.23
C VAL A 47 5.52 4.87 -1.93
N GLU A 48 6.48 5.79 -1.97
CA GLU A 48 7.40 6.12 -0.87
C GLU A 48 6.82 7.21 0.03
N ALA A 49 7.43 7.42 1.20
CA ALA A 49 7.07 8.53 2.08
C ALA A 49 7.05 9.88 1.35
N GLY A 50 6.02 10.68 1.62
CA GLY A 50 5.74 11.95 0.95
C GLY A 50 5.01 11.81 -0.39
N GLN A 51 4.86 10.60 -0.93
CA GLN A 51 4.14 10.36 -2.18
C GLN A 51 2.68 9.98 -1.93
N SER A 52 1.83 10.27 -2.91
CA SER A 52 0.42 9.90 -2.91
C SER A 52 0.02 9.22 -4.21
N PHE A 53 -0.95 8.32 -4.12
CA PHE A 53 -1.42 7.51 -5.24
C PHE A 53 -2.95 7.44 -5.25
N TRP A 54 -3.54 7.69 -6.42
CA TRP A 54 -4.98 7.60 -6.66
C TRP A 54 -5.34 6.25 -7.27
N LEU A 55 -6.39 5.63 -6.73
CA LEU A 55 -7.01 4.41 -7.21
C LEU A 55 -8.49 4.66 -7.51
N PRO A 56 -8.90 4.61 -8.78
CA PRO A 56 -10.30 4.68 -9.15
C PRO A 56 -11.09 3.47 -8.63
N PHE A 57 -12.39 3.64 -8.45
CA PHE A 57 -13.34 2.54 -8.30
C PHE A 57 -13.21 1.53 -9.46
N ASP A 58 -13.53 0.26 -9.19
CA ASP A 58 -13.46 -0.88 -10.12
C ASP A 58 -12.05 -1.22 -10.63
N THR A 59 -11.02 -0.62 -10.03
CA THR A 59 -9.63 -0.96 -10.34
C THR A 59 -9.26 -2.29 -9.71
N LEU A 60 -8.82 -3.26 -10.52
CA LEU A 60 -8.28 -4.53 -10.04
C LEU A 60 -6.87 -4.32 -9.47
N THR A 61 -6.75 -4.32 -8.14
CA THR A 61 -5.50 -3.98 -7.45
C THR A 61 -5.23 -4.92 -6.26
N SER A 62 -3.98 -5.02 -5.86
CA SER A 62 -3.56 -5.49 -4.53
C SER A 62 -2.57 -4.50 -3.93
N LEU A 63 -2.60 -4.37 -2.61
CA LEU A 63 -1.75 -3.47 -1.85
C LEU A 63 -0.82 -4.29 -0.96
N THR A 64 0.44 -3.90 -0.91
CA THR A 64 1.39 -4.38 0.09
C THR A 64 1.90 -3.21 0.91
N TYR A 65 1.68 -3.23 2.22
CA TYR A 65 2.27 -2.29 3.16
C TYR A 65 3.50 -2.95 3.78
N THR A 66 4.69 -2.32 3.68
CA THR A 66 5.87 -2.84 4.39
C THR A 66 5.75 -2.60 5.89
N PRO A 67 6.52 -3.29 6.75
CA PRO A 67 6.52 -3.02 8.19
C PRO A 67 6.77 -1.54 8.52
N ASN A 68 6.19 -1.09 9.63
CA ASN A 68 6.28 0.29 10.14
C ASN A 68 5.85 1.37 9.11
N THR A 69 4.83 1.07 8.31
CA THR A 69 4.30 2.00 7.29
C THR A 69 3.10 2.76 7.83
N ILE A 70 3.15 4.09 7.75
CA ILE A 70 2.04 4.98 8.14
C ILE A 70 1.42 5.55 6.88
N VAL A 71 0.10 5.37 6.74
CA VAL A 71 -0.67 5.86 5.59
C VAL A 71 -1.87 6.66 6.02
N ASN A 72 -2.13 7.73 5.28
CA ASN A 72 -3.40 8.44 5.27
C ASN A 72 -4.20 7.98 4.04
N SER A 73 -5.38 7.42 4.26
CA SER A 73 -6.26 6.93 3.22
C SER A 73 -7.57 7.70 3.19
N VAL A 74 -7.96 8.21 2.01
CA VAL A 74 -9.31 8.72 1.77
C VAL A 74 -10.04 7.77 0.85
N SER A 75 -11.16 7.23 1.30
CA SER A 75 -12.01 6.34 0.50
C SER A 75 -13.34 7.00 0.15
N VAL A 76 -13.69 7.00 -1.14
CA VAL A 76 -14.98 7.54 -1.63
C VAL A 76 -15.82 6.41 -2.20
N SER A 77 -17.07 6.30 -1.75
CA SER A 77 -18.04 5.34 -2.27
C SER A 77 -18.28 5.54 -3.76
N SER A 78 -18.43 4.44 -4.51
CA SER A 78 -18.82 4.47 -5.93
C SER A 78 -20.19 5.10 -6.19
N ARG A 79 -21.01 5.33 -5.15
CA ARG A 79 -22.31 6.01 -5.25
C ARG A 79 -22.18 7.54 -5.31
N VAL A 80 -21.02 8.09 -4.95
CA VAL A 80 -20.79 9.53 -5.01
C VAL A 80 -20.55 9.92 -6.47
N VAL A 81 -21.51 10.67 -7.03
CA VAL A 81 -21.45 11.12 -8.42
C VAL A 81 -20.65 12.43 -8.48
N ALA A 82 -19.40 12.34 -8.92
CA ALA A 82 -18.52 13.47 -9.17
C ALA A 82 -17.51 13.10 -10.29
N PRO A 83 -16.90 14.09 -10.98
CA PRO A 83 -15.96 13.82 -12.07
C PRO A 83 -14.58 13.40 -11.54
N PHE A 84 -14.52 12.31 -10.78
CA PHE A 84 -13.25 11.78 -10.29
C PHE A 84 -12.38 11.26 -11.44
N PRO A 85 -11.03 11.30 -11.29
CA PRO A 85 -10.14 10.73 -12.29
C PRO A 85 -10.40 9.24 -12.49
N LYS A 86 -10.53 8.85 -13.76
CA LYS A 86 -10.77 7.46 -14.18
C LYS A 86 -9.49 6.63 -14.27
N GLN A 87 -8.34 7.28 -14.35
CA GLN A 87 -7.03 6.64 -14.35
C GLN A 87 -6.46 6.68 -12.93
N GLY A 88 -5.89 5.56 -12.47
CA GLY A 88 -5.08 5.54 -11.24
C GLY A 88 -3.65 5.99 -11.52
N GLY A 89 -2.90 6.38 -10.50
CA GLY A 89 -1.54 6.87 -10.69
C GLY A 89 -1.04 7.70 -9.52
N TYR A 90 0.22 8.11 -9.60
CA TYR A 90 0.79 9.07 -8.67
C TYR A 90 0.11 10.42 -8.83
N ILE A 91 -0.12 11.10 -7.72
CA ILE A 91 -0.58 12.49 -7.72
C ILE A 91 0.40 13.34 -6.94
N GLN A 92 0.52 14.59 -7.35
CA GLN A 92 1.08 15.64 -6.51
C GLN A 92 -0.07 16.24 -5.72
N ALA A 93 -0.03 16.09 -4.40
CA ALA A 93 -1.05 16.70 -3.55
C ALA A 93 -0.76 18.21 -3.47
N GLU A 94 -1.68 19.01 -4.00
CA GLU A 94 -1.62 20.47 -3.88
C GLU A 94 -1.67 20.90 -2.41
N GLU A 95 -1.32 22.16 -2.14
CA GLU A 95 -1.18 22.71 -0.79
C GLU A 95 -2.45 22.51 0.05
N LEU A 96 -3.63 22.76 -0.53
CA LEU A 96 -4.91 22.62 0.16
C LEU A 96 -5.19 21.16 0.53
N LEU A 97 -5.06 20.23 -0.42
CA LEU A 97 -5.27 18.80 -0.15
C LEU A 97 -4.30 18.30 0.93
N SER A 98 -3.04 18.68 0.86
CA SER A 98 -2.03 18.33 1.86
C SER A 98 -2.40 18.86 3.25
N ALA A 99 -2.83 20.11 3.35
CA ALA A 99 -3.29 20.71 4.61
C ALA A 99 -4.54 20.02 5.18
N LEU A 100 -5.50 19.65 4.32
CA LEU A 100 -6.69 18.91 4.71
C LEU A 100 -6.34 17.53 5.25
N LEU A 101 -5.46 16.79 4.59
CA LEU A 101 -5.01 15.46 5.05
C LEU A 101 -4.32 15.54 6.42
N ASN A 102 -3.43 16.52 6.61
CA ASN A 102 -2.77 16.74 7.90
C ASN A 102 -3.78 17.10 9.01
N ARG A 103 -4.82 17.89 8.70
CA ARG A 103 -5.85 18.23 9.68
C ARG A 103 -6.79 17.06 9.98
N LEU A 104 -7.13 16.25 8.99
CA LEU A 104 -7.93 15.04 9.16
C LEU A 104 -7.23 14.01 10.05
N GLU A 105 -5.91 13.92 9.96
CA GLU A 105 -5.06 13.07 10.81
C GLU A 105 -5.18 13.44 12.30
N LEU A 106 -5.21 14.73 12.64
CA LEU A 106 -5.46 15.22 14.01
C LEU A 106 -6.87 14.87 14.53
N HIS A 107 -7.77 14.46 13.64
CA HIS A 107 -9.13 14.05 13.95
C HIS A 107 -9.37 12.58 13.61
N ASN A 108 -8.32 11.76 13.52
CA ASN A 108 -8.46 10.33 13.25
C ASN A 108 -9.37 9.68 14.30
N GLY A 109 -10.32 8.85 13.86
CA GLY A 109 -11.34 8.25 14.73
C GLY A 109 -12.47 9.19 15.20
N HIS A 110 -12.38 10.51 14.98
CA HIS A 110 -13.40 11.48 15.41
C HIS A 110 -14.24 12.00 14.23
N ARG A 111 -15.16 11.16 13.75
CA ARG A 111 -15.90 11.39 12.51
C ARG A 111 -16.62 12.74 12.45
N GLU A 112 -17.28 13.16 13.53
CA GLU A 112 -18.02 14.43 13.62
C GLU A 112 -17.19 15.61 13.13
N ARG A 113 -15.90 15.63 13.51
CA ARG A 113 -14.94 16.70 13.23
C ARG A 113 -14.32 16.60 11.84
N GLN A 114 -14.50 15.48 11.15
CA GLN A 114 -13.99 15.26 9.80
C GLN A 114 -14.99 15.64 8.72
N VAL A 115 -16.30 15.70 9.02
CA VAL A 115 -17.36 15.77 7.99
C VAL A 115 -17.15 16.94 7.03
N ASP A 116 -16.93 18.15 7.53
CA ASP A 116 -16.78 19.32 6.66
C ASP A 116 -15.45 19.34 5.92
N LEU A 117 -14.36 18.89 6.56
CA LEU A 117 -13.07 18.72 5.90
C LEU A 117 -13.16 17.72 4.74
N LEU A 118 -13.90 16.63 4.92
CA LEU A 118 -14.10 15.62 3.88
C LEU A 118 -14.94 16.12 2.71
N LYS A 119 -15.86 17.06 2.92
CA LYS A 119 -16.58 17.70 1.80
C LYS A 119 -15.60 18.48 0.92
N VAL A 120 -14.67 19.21 1.53
CA VAL A 120 -13.63 19.94 0.78
C VAL A 120 -12.67 18.97 0.08
N VAL A 121 -12.22 17.92 0.78
CA VAL A 121 -11.38 16.87 0.17
C VAL A 121 -12.08 16.25 -1.04
N GLN A 122 -13.39 15.96 -0.96
CA GLN A 122 -14.12 15.40 -2.09
C GLN A 122 -14.03 16.30 -3.34
N ILE A 123 -14.08 17.62 -3.18
CA ILE A 123 -13.91 18.59 -4.28
C ILE A 123 -12.48 18.50 -4.83
N GLU A 124 -11.47 18.56 -3.95
CA GLU A 124 -10.05 18.45 -4.34
C GLU A 124 -9.74 17.14 -5.08
N LEU A 125 -10.40 16.03 -4.73
CA LEU A 125 -10.22 14.75 -5.41
C LEU A 125 -10.66 14.78 -6.89
N THR A 126 -11.54 15.70 -7.28
CA THR A 126 -12.00 15.83 -8.68
C THR A 126 -11.01 16.55 -9.58
N THR A 127 -10.07 17.30 -9.00
CA THR A 127 -9.08 18.09 -9.76
C THR A 127 -7.75 17.38 -9.92
N LEU A 128 -7.59 16.21 -9.28
CA LEU A 128 -6.40 15.37 -9.36
C LEU A 128 -6.05 15.03 -10.81
N LYS A 129 -4.73 14.96 -11.08
CA LYS A 129 -4.17 14.54 -12.37
C LYS A 129 -3.24 13.34 -12.15
N PRO A 130 -3.78 12.12 -11.99
CA PRO A 130 -2.97 10.95 -11.72
C PRO A 130 -2.13 10.54 -12.93
N GLU A 131 -0.85 10.24 -12.68
CA GLU A 131 0.08 9.78 -13.69
C GLU A 131 0.62 8.39 -13.34
N LEU A 132 0.48 7.44 -14.27
CA LEU A 132 1.17 6.16 -14.16
C LEU A 132 2.55 6.32 -14.77
N LYS A 133 3.56 6.35 -13.89
CA LYS A 133 4.95 6.37 -14.28
C LYS A 133 5.73 5.32 -13.49
N GLU A 134 6.66 4.67 -14.18
CA GLU A 134 7.61 3.78 -13.54
C GLU A 134 8.76 4.60 -12.96
N THR A 135 8.65 4.93 -11.66
CA THR A 135 9.76 5.53 -10.92
C THR A 135 10.97 4.60 -10.93
N ARG A 136 12.16 5.14 -10.66
CA ARG A 136 13.38 4.31 -10.51
C ARG A 136 13.15 3.18 -9.50
N TYR A 137 12.50 3.49 -8.39
CA TYR A 137 12.21 2.52 -7.34
C TYR A 137 11.18 1.46 -7.76
N THR A 138 10.12 1.88 -8.48
CA THR A 138 9.19 0.95 -9.12
C THR A 138 9.91 -0.05 -10.02
N LYS A 139 10.83 0.41 -10.88
CA LYS A 139 11.61 -0.47 -11.76
C LYS A 139 12.46 -1.47 -10.96
N GLN A 140 13.15 -0.98 -9.93
CA GLN A 140 13.99 -1.82 -9.07
C GLN A 140 13.18 -2.92 -8.37
N ILE A 141 11.98 -2.59 -7.86
CA ILE A 141 11.10 -3.58 -7.20
C ILE A 141 10.57 -4.61 -8.20
N ASN A 142 10.13 -4.19 -9.40
CA ASN A 142 9.61 -5.13 -10.39
C ASN A 142 10.70 -6.03 -11.01
N GLN A 143 11.96 -5.60 -10.99
CA GLN A 143 13.11 -6.37 -11.47
C GLN A 143 13.75 -7.23 -10.38
N TRP A 144 13.43 -6.98 -9.11
CA TRP A 144 14.03 -7.69 -7.98
C TRP A 144 13.74 -9.19 -8.05
N ARG A 145 14.77 -9.98 -7.74
CA ARG A 145 14.67 -11.42 -7.52
C ARG A 145 15.56 -11.81 -6.34
N ALA A 146 15.17 -12.85 -5.62
CA ALA A 146 15.87 -13.28 -4.41
C ALA A 146 17.29 -13.79 -4.68
N ASP A 147 17.56 -14.28 -5.89
CA ASP A 147 18.81 -14.88 -6.37
C ASP A 147 19.72 -13.90 -7.12
N LYS A 148 19.32 -12.64 -7.28
CA LYS A 148 20.05 -11.63 -8.06
C LYS A 148 20.47 -10.45 -7.22
N GLU A 149 21.61 -9.86 -7.58
CA GLU A 149 22.02 -8.57 -7.05
C GLU A 149 20.97 -7.50 -7.35
N SER A 150 20.81 -6.59 -6.39
CA SER A 150 19.84 -5.52 -6.49
C SER A 150 20.32 -4.31 -5.69
N ALA A 151 20.01 -3.12 -6.21
CA ALA A 151 20.28 -1.84 -5.56
C ALA A 151 19.29 -1.49 -4.44
N LEU A 152 18.28 -2.34 -4.17
CA LEU A 152 17.38 -2.15 -3.03
C LEU A 152 18.13 -2.29 -1.71
N SER A 153 17.63 -1.65 -0.65
CA SER A 153 18.19 -1.80 0.69
C SER A 153 18.08 -3.24 1.19
N ASN A 154 18.96 -3.64 2.10
CA ASN A 154 18.96 -5.00 2.63
C ASN A 154 17.69 -5.30 3.43
N GLU A 155 17.15 -4.31 4.13
CA GLU A 155 15.90 -4.38 4.87
C GLU A 155 14.74 -4.69 3.91
N LEU A 156 14.65 -3.97 2.79
CA LEU A 156 13.58 -4.21 1.82
C LEU A 156 13.77 -5.56 1.11
N LYS A 157 15.00 -5.96 0.79
CA LYS A 157 15.27 -7.30 0.22
C LYS A 157 14.75 -8.40 1.15
N LEU A 158 14.97 -8.28 2.46
CA LEU A 158 14.45 -9.23 3.45
C LEU A 158 12.91 -9.24 3.47
N VAL A 159 12.27 -8.07 3.50
CA VAL A 159 10.81 -7.95 3.45
C VAL A 159 10.23 -8.60 2.18
N LEU A 160 10.82 -8.32 1.00
CA LEU A 160 10.39 -8.91 -0.27
C LEU A 160 10.59 -10.43 -0.32
N ARG A 161 11.67 -10.93 0.29
CA ARG A 161 11.95 -12.36 0.39
C ARG A 161 10.95 -13.09 1.29
N VAL A 162 10.63 -12.52 2.46
CA VAL A 162 9.57 -13.04 3.34
C VAL A 162 8.19 -12.98 2.66
N ARG A 163 7.89 -11.90 1.95
CA ARG A 163 6.67 -11.76 1.16
C ARG A 163 6.54 -12.90 0.14
N GLU A 164 7.61 -13.19 -0.60
CA GLU A 164 7.63 -14.26 -1.60
C GLU A 164 7.50 -15.65 -0.96
N ALA A 165 8.18 -15.88 0.17
CA ALA A 165 8.05 -17.12 0.94
C ALA A 165 6.60 -17.36 1.38
N ASN A 166 5.97 -16.34 1.98
CA ASN A 166 4.58 -16.41 2.42
C ASN A 166 3.63 -16.68 1.25
N LYS A 167 3.82 -15.98 0.12
CA LYS A 167 3.03 -16.19 -1.10
C LYS A 167 3.16 -17.61 -1.65
N GLN A 168 4.37 -18.17 -1.69
CA GLN A 168 4.61 -19.54 -2.16
C GLN A 168 3.91 -20.55 -1.25
N MET A 169 3.98 -20.37 0.07
CA MET A 169 3.28 -21.23 1.03
C MET A 169 1.76 -21.13 0.91
N GLN A 170 1.21 -19.92 0.75
CA GLN A 170 -0.22 -19.69 0.49
C GLN A 170 -0.70 -20.30 -0.84
N SER A 171 0.21 -20.48 -1.79
CA SER A 171 -0.04 -21.15 -3.07
C SER A 171 0.14 -22.67 -3.01
N GLY A 172 0.35 -23.23 -1.81
CA GLY A 172 0.43 -24.68 -1.56
C GLY A 172 1.84 -25.27 -1.61
N LYS A 173 2.91 -24.46 -1.80
CA LYS A 173 4.28 -24.98 -1.76
C LYS A 173 4.67 -25.34 -0.32
N LYS A 174 5.22 -26.53 -0.12
CA LYS A 174 5.62 -27.03 1.21
C LYS A 174 6.76 -26.20 1.79
N ARG A 175 6.69 -25.89 3.09
CA ARG A 175 7.67 -25.08 3.82
C ARG A 175 9.14 -25.50 3.59
N PRO A 176 9.53 -26.79 3.67
CA PRO A 176 10.92 -27.19 3.43
C PRO A 176 11.45 -26.76 2.06
N MET A 177 10.62 -26.85 1.01
CA MET A 177 11.02 -26.42 -0.33
C MET A 177 11.15 -24.90 -0.47
N VAL A 178 10.38 -24.14 0.32
CA VAL A 178 10.47 -22.67 0.34
C VAL A 178 11.74 -22.24 1.06
N VAL A 179 12.00 -22.84 2.23
CA VAL A 179 13.19 -22.61 3.04
C VAL A 179 14.47 -22.92 2.25
N GLU A 180 14.53 -24.08 1.59
CA GLU A 180 15.67 -24.44 0.74
C GLU A 180 15.91 -23.38 -0.34
N SER A 181 14.85 -22.98 -1.04
CA SER A 181 14.97 -22.08 -2.20
C SER A 181 15.25 -20.61 -1.87
N LEU A 182 14.85 -20.12 -0.70
CA LEU A 182 14.91 -18.69 -0.36
C LEU A 182 15.81 -18.39 0.83
N PHE A 183 16.10 -19.38 1.67
CA PHE A 183 16.82 -19.22 2.94
C PHE A 183 17.92 -20.27 3.13
N GLU A 184 18.33 -20.95 2.05
CA GLU A 184 19.47 -21.89 2.06
C GLU A 184 19.34 -22.98 3.15
N GLY A 185 18.13 -23.50 3.34
CA GLY A 185 17.85 -24.54 4.33
C GLY A 185 17.66 -24.01 5.77
N ASN A 186 17.84 -22.71 6.02
CA ASN A 186 17.73 -22.14 7.36
C ASN A 186 16.29 -21.81 7.76
N ASP A 187 15.57 -22.81 8.26
CA ASP A 187 14.17 -22.66 8.70
C ASP A 187 14.02 -21.76 9.94
N ALA A 188 14.99 -21.81 10.86
CA ALA A 188 15.01 -20.98 12.05
C ALA A 188 15.05 -19.48 11.68
N LEU A 189 15.85 -19.12 10.67
CA LEU A 189 15.88 -17.75 10.15
C LEU A 189 14.52 -17.34 9.57
N LEU A 190 13.86 -18.20 8.78
CA LEU A 190 12.53 -17.88 8.27
C LEU A 190 11.54 -17.69 9.42
N ALA A 191 11.52 -18.56 10.42
CA ALA A 191 10.62 -18.44 11.57
C ALA A 191 10.81 -17.12 12.32
N SER A 192 12.06 -16.72 12.62
CA SER A 192 12.35 -15.43 13.26
C SER A 192 11.92 -14.24 12.40
N LEU A 193 12.12 -14.32 11.08
CA LEU A 193 11.69 -13.27 10.16
C LEU A 193 10.17 -13.20 10.02
N GLU A 194 9.45 -14.33 10.04
CA GLU A 194 7.98 -14.34 10.03
C GLU A 194 7.41 -13.67 11.29
N GLN A 195 8.04 -13.87 12.44
CA GLN A 195 7.66 -13.16 13.66
C GLN A 195 7.90 -11.66 13.52
N ALA A 196 9.10 -11.25 13.11
CA ALA A 196 9.47 -9.84 13.03
C ALA A 196 8.73 -9.07 11.92
N ILE A 197 8.50 -9.71 10.76
CA ILE A 197 7.97 -9.05 9.56
C ILE A 197 6.47 -9.29 9.38
N LEU A 198 5.95 -10.49 9.70
CA LEU A 198 4.51 -10.80 9.54
C LEU A 198 3.73 -10.72 10.85
N GLY A 199 4.41 -10.58 12.00
CA GLY A 199 3.75 -10.56 13.31
C GLY A 199 3.15 -11.90 13.72
N ARG A 200 3.68 -13.01 13.18
CA ARG A 200 3.22 -14.36 13.53
C ARG A 200 3.85 -14.82 14.85
N GLU A 201 3.09 -15.54 15.66
CA GLU A 201 3.64 -16.22 16.82
C GLU A 201 4.53 -17.40 16.39
N LEU A 202 5.61 -17.65 17.15
CA LEU A 202 6.45 -18.82 16.95
C LEU A 202 5.67 -20.06 17.40
N THR A 203 5.34 -20.95 16.46
CA THR A 203 4.79 -22.29 16.73
C THR A 203 5.89 -23.31 16.91
#